data_AF-A0A848ZJQ6-F1
#
_entry.id   AF-A0A848ZJQ6-F1
#
_cell.length_a   1.000
_cell.length_b   1.000
_cell.length_c   1.000
_cell.angle_alpha   90.00
_cell.angle_beta   90.00
_cell.angle_gamma   90.00
#
_symmetry.space_group_name_H-M   'P 1'
#
loop_
_entity.id
_entity.type
_entity.pdbx_description
1 polymer ?
#
loop_
_entity_poly.entity_id
_entity_poly.type
_entity_poly.pdbx_seq_one_letter_code
_entity_poly.pdbx_strand_id
1 'polypeptide(L)'
;MSHEMEHDVGGGGILANKLLWICIGAGIFVLVGFILPTPESIVDTVEKYGFAEKMIEWEVAHDATEAAHKTMVVLGIIPMAVIFFATEAIPIGLTGILMPILAYFLHLLPSNMIGKTFAGDAPMFLLGVLAMGVAVVDVGLHKRLASWLLGWTKGFLVPIFVLCIS
;
A
#
# COMPACT_ATOMS: atom_id res chain seq x y z
N MET A 1 5.12 11.52 38.16
CA MET A 1 5.50 10.13 38.50
C MET A 1 4.81 9.26 37.46
N SER A 2 5.44 9.01 36.32
CA SER A 2 6.49 8.00 36.08
C SER A 2 5.87 6.63 35.78
N HIS A 3 5.97 6.26 34.50
CA HIS A 3 6.11 4.89 34.00
C HIS A 3 5.22 3.80 34.63
N GLU A 4 4.15 3.46 33.92
CA GLU A 4 3.79 2.05 33.75
C GLU A 4 4.09 1.69 32.30
N MET A 5 5.36 1.32 32.08
CA MET A 5 5.70 0.41 30.99
C MET A 5 5.23 -0.97 31.44
N GLU A 6 4.02 -1.35 31.04
CA GLU A 6 3.63 -2.76 31.11
C GLU A 6 4.49 -3.54 30.11
N HIS A 7 5.40 -4.29 30.71
CA HIS A 7 6.34 -5.18 30.07
C HIS A 7 5.59 -6.50 29.80
N ASP A 8 4.88 -6.59 28.68
CA ASP A 8 4.25 -7.84 28.26
C ASP A 8 5.32 -8.78 27.68
N VAL A 9 5.87 -9.61 28.57
CA VAL A 9 6.74 -10.74 28.21
C VAL A 9 5.87 -12.00 28.22
N GLY A 10 5.43 -12.41 27.03
CA GLY A 10 4.52 -13.54 26.92
C GLY A 10 4.27 -14.09 25.52
N GLY A 11 5.32 -14.52 24.81
CA GLY A 11 5.18 -15.68 23.91
C GLY A 11 4.52 -15.49 22.53
N GLY A 12 4.81 -14.40 21.82
CA GLY A 12 4.60 -14.34 20.36
C GLY A 12 5.89 -14.74 19.64
N GLY A 13 5.86 -15.77 18.79
CA GLY A 13 7.04 -16.21 18.03
C GLY A 13 7.69 -15.08 17.20
N ILE A 14 8.87 -15.31 16.62
CA ILE A 14 9.65 -14.32 15.84
C ILE A 14 8.80 -13.56 14.79
N LEU A 15 7.75 -14.19 14.27
CA LEU A 15 6.84 -13.64 13.27
C LEU A 15 5.81 -12.64 13.85
N ALA A 16 5.57 -12.61 15.16
CA ALA A 16 4.62 -11.70 15.81
C ALA A 16 5.26 -10.36 16.20
N ASN A 17 6.59 -10.25 16.17
CA ASN A 17 7.28 -9.06 16.61
C ASN A 17 7.29 -7.99 15.50
N LYS A 18 6.33 -7.06 15.56
CA LYS A 18 6.20 -5.95 14.61
C LYS A 18 7.47 -5.09 14.53
N LEU A 19 8.14 -4.87 15.66
CA LEU A 19 9.38 -4.07 15.70
C LEU A 19 10.50 -4.75 14.91
N LEU A 20 10.62 -6.08 15.02
CA LEU A 20 11.58 -6.86 14.25
C LEU A 20 11.34 -6.70 12.75
N TRP A 21 10.08 -6.79 12.28
CA TRP A 21 9.77 -6.62 10.86
C TRP A 21 10.01 -5.21 10.34
N ILE A 22 9.76 -4.19 11.16
CA ILE A 22 10.12 -2.80 10.85
C ILE A 22 11.63 -2.69 10.67
N CYS A 23 12.42 -3.24 11.60
CA CYS A 23 13.88 -3.23 11.52
C CYS A 23 14.41 -3.99 10.31
N ILE A 24 13.83 -5.15 9.98
CA ILE A 24 14.23 -5.93 8.80
C ILE A 24 13.92 -5.16 7.51
N GLY A 25 12.70 -4.64 7.36
CA GLY A 25 12.32 -3.89 6.16
C GLY A 25 13.17 -2.64 5.97
N ALA A 26 13.39 -1.87 7.04
CA ALA A 26 14.27 -0.70 7.01
C ALA A 26 15.73 -1.10 6.71
N GLY A 27 16.21 -2.20 7.30
CA GLY A 27 17.56 -2.72 7.05
C GLY A 27 17.78 -3.12 5.59
N ILE A 28 16.81 -3.78 4.97
CA ILE A 28 16.85 -4.15 3.55
C ILE A 28 16.81 -2.90 2.67
N PHE A 29 15.97 -1.92 2.99
CA PHE A 29 15.92 -0.66 2.25
C PHE A 29 17.27 0.06 2.29
N VAL A 30 17.91 0.17 3.46
CA VAL A 30 19.22 0.81 3.59
C VAL A 30 20.29 0.02 2.84
N LEU A 31 20.28 -1.31 2.95
CA LEU A 31 21.24 -2.18 2.27
C LEU A 31 21.14 -2.02 0.75
N VAL A 32 19.95 -2.14 0.18
CA VAL A 32 19.75 -2.10 -1.27
C VAL A 32 19.86 -0.68 -1.82
N GLY A 33 19.26 0.30 -1.15
CA GLY A 33 19.19 1.67 -1.63
C GLY A 33 20.50 2.45 -1.50
N PHE A 34 21.34 2.16 -0.50
CA PHE A 34 22.52 2.98 -0.19
C PHE A 34 23.84 2.20 -0.08
N ILE A 35 23.82 0.92 0.33
CA ILE A 35 25.06 0.14 0.52
C ILE A 35 25.50 -0.55 -0.77
N LEU A 36 24.55 -1.11 -1.53
CA LEU A 36 24.87 -1.77 -2.79
C LEU A 36 25.20 -0.74 -3.88
N PRO A 37 26.34 -0.90 -4.59
CA PRO A 37 26.64 -0.06 -5.74
C PRO A 37 25.64 -0.34 -6.86
N THR A 38 25.33 0.68 -7.65
CA THR A 38 24.47 0.57 -8.83
C THR A 38 25.14 -0.31 -9.89
N PRO A 39 24.60 -1.49 -10.22
CA PRO A 39 25.15 -2.32 -11.29
C PRO A 39 24.91 -1.66 -12.66
N GLU A 40 25.85 -1.86 -13.60
CA GLU A 40 25.74 -1.32 -14.96
C GLU A 40 24.46 -1.78 -15.67
N SER A 41 23.95 -2.97 -15.36
CA SER A 41 22.70 -3.47 -15.93
C SER A 41 21.49 -2.59 -15.65
N ILE A 42 21.47 -1.86 -14.53
CA ILE A 42 20.39 -0.90 -14.23
C ILE A 42 20.57 0.35 -15.08
N VAL A 43 21.80 0.83 -15.27
CA VAL A 43 22.09 1.97 -16.16
C VAL A 43 21.60 1.67 -17.57
N ASP A 44 22.00 0.51 -18.11
CA ASP A 44 21.58 0.05 -19.43
C ASP A 44 20.05 -0.07 -19.54
N THR A 45 19.39 -0.56 -18.50
CA THR A 45 17.93 -0.70 -18.47
C THR A 45 17.25 0.67 -18.46
N VAL A 46 17.71 1.58 -17.61
CA VAL A 46 17.12 2.91 -17.45
C VAL A 46 17.29 3.73 -18.73
N GLU A 47 18.40 3.58 -19.45
CA GLU A 47 18.61 4.17 -20.77
C GLU A 47 17.75 3.50 -21.85
N LYS A 48 17.83 2.16 -21.97
CA LYS A 48 17.16 1.40 -23.04
C LYS A 48 15.65 1.57 -23.07
N TYR A 49 15.03 1.69 -21.90
CA TYR A 49 13.58 1.87 -21.78
C TYR A 49 13.15 3.35 -21.72
N GLY A 50 14.08 4.30 -21.86
CA GLY A 50 13.79 5.73 -21.87
C GLY A 50 13.40 6.30 -20.50
N PHE A 51 13.68 5.57 -19.40
CA PHE A 51 13.44 6.07 -18.05
C PHE A 51 14.41 7.20 -17.68
N ALA A 52 15.67 7.14 -18.12
CA ALA A 52 16.65 8.21 -17.94
C ALA A 52 16.12 9.53 -18.49
N GLU A 53 15.63 9.52 -19.73
CA GLU A 53 15.13 10.71 -20.42
C GLU A 53 13.90 11.30 -19.70
N LYS A 54 12.99 10.44 -19.22
CA LYS A 54 11.83 10.88 -18.42
C LYS A 54 12.23 11.48 -17.07
N MET A 55 13.23 10.92 -16.39
CA MET A 55 13.72 11.44 -15.12
C MET A 55 14.45 12.79 -15.31
N ILE A 56 15.14 12.98 -16.44
CA ILE A 56 15.74 14.26 -16.82
C ILE A 56 14.66 15.30 -17.14
N GLU A 57 13.63 14.93 -17.89
CA GLU A 57 12.47 15.78 -18.19
C GLU A 57 11.76 16.27 -16.91
N TRP A 58 11.72 15.42 -15.88
CA TRP A 58 11.12 15.75 -14.58
C TRP A 58 12.05 16.53 -13.64
N GLU A 59 13.25 16.91 -14.08
CA GLU A 59 14.31 17.53 -13.26
C GLU A 59 14.66 16.70 -12.02
N VAL A 60 14.44 15.38 -12.10
CA VAL A 60 14.72 14.43 -11.02
C VAL A 60 16.16 13.93 -11.10
N ALA A 61 16.72 13.79 -12.29
CA ALA A 61 18.11 13.37 -12.51
C ALA A 61 18.75 14.20 -13.64
N HIS A 62 20.07 14.39 -13.62
CA HIS A 62 20.79 15.14 -14.65
C HIS A 62 21.51 14.25 -15.66
N ASP A 63 21.78 13.00 -15.29
CA ASP A 63 22.40 12.01 -16.16
C ASP A 63 21.81 10.60 -15.94
N ALA A 64 22.15 9.67 -16.83
CA ALA A 64 21.68 8.28 -16.77
C ALA A 64 22.19 7.52 -15.53
N THR A 65 23.37 7.88 -15.01
CA THR A 65 23.96 7.26 -13.82
C THR A 65 23.20 7.67 -12.56
N GLU A 66 22.82 8.94 -12.45
CA GLU A 66 22.00 9.49 -11.40
C GLU A 66 20.57 8.93 -11.46
N ALA A 67 20.01 8.83 -12.67
CA ALA A 67 18.72 8.16 -12.88
C ALA A 67 18.76 6.69 -12.43
N ALA A 68 19.86 5.98 -12.72
CA ALA A 68 20.09 4.61 -12.26
C ALA A 68 20.25 4.53 -10.73
N HIS A 69 20.91 5.50 -10.11
CA HIS A 69 21.03 5.58 -8.65
C HIS A 69 19.67 5.78 -7.98
N LYS A 70 18.85 6.69 -8.49
CA LYS A 70 17.47 6.88 -8.00
C LYS A 70 16.61 5.64 -8.23
N THR A 71 16.79 4.96 -9.35
CA THR A 71 16.14 3.67 -9.63
C THR A 71 16.55 2.60 -8.61
N MET A 72 17.82 2.56 -8.20
CA MET A 72 18.30 1.64 -7.16
C MET A 72 17.64 1.92 -5.80
N VAL A 73 17.45 3.19 -5.45
CA VAL A 73 16.72 3.57 -4.23
C VAL A 73 15.27 3.07 -4.29
N VAL A 74 14.59 3.20 -5.44
CA VAL A 74 13.24 2.64 -5.64
C VAL A 74 13.23 1.12 -5.49
N LEU A 75 14.24 0.43 -6.03
CA LEU A 75 14.41 -1.02 -5.85
C LEU A 75 14.63 -1.42 -4.39
N GLY A 76 15.15 -0.54 -3.54
CA GLY A 76 15.20 -0.75 -2.09
C GLY A 76 13.84 -0.53 -1.41
N ILE A 77 13.03 0.43 -1.89
CA ILE A 77 11.70 0.73 -1.32
C ILE A 77 10.73 -0.44 -1.56
N ILE A 78 10.78 -1.07 -2.73
CA ILE A 78 9.87 -2.17 -3.11
C ILE A 78 9.87 -3.34 -2.11
N PRO A 79 11.01 -4.00 -1.80
CA PRO A 79 11.03 -5.13 -0.87
C PRO A 79 10.66 -4.69 0.56
N MET A 80 11.06 -3.49 1.00
CA MET A 80 10.61 -2.93 2.27
C MET A 80 9.09 -2.78 2.31
N ALA A 81 8.48 -2.25 1.24
CA ALA A 81 7.04 -2.10 1.11
C ALA A 81 6.32 -3.45 1.17
N VAL A 82 6.84 -4.45 0.47
CA VAL A 82 6.31 -5.83 0.50
C VAL A 82 6.36 -6.40 1.91
N ILE A 83 7.46 -6.22 2.65
CA ILE A 83 7.59 -6.71 4.02
C ILE A 83 6.58 -6.02 4.93
N PHE A 84 6.50 -4.68 4.90
CA PHE A 84 5.59 -3.94 5.76
C PHE A 84 4.12 -4.23 5.47
N PHE A 85 3.77 -4.45 4.20
CA PHE A 85 2.43 -4.86 3.81
C PHE A 85 2.15 -6.30 4.25
N ALA A 86 2.97 -7.27 3.84
CA ALA A 86 2.70 -8.69 4.07
C ALA A 86 2.69 -9.07 5.56
N THR A 87 3.46 -8.37 6.39
CA THR A 87 3.56 -8.64 7.84
C THR A 87 2.65 -7.74 8.67
N GLU A 88 1.98 -6.76 8.04
CA GLU A 88 1.20 -5.72 8.71
C GLU A 88 1.94 -5.08 9.91
N ALA A 89 3.26 -4.92 9.76
CA ALA A 89 4.12 -4.31 10.78
C ALA A 89 3.74 -2.83 10.99
N ILE A 90 3.31 -2.18 9.91
CA ILE A 90 2.69 -0.85 9.89
C ILE A 90 1.31 -1.01 9.24
N PRO A 91 0.25 -0.34 9.75
CA PRO A 91 -1.08 -0.35 9.12
C PRO A 91 -1.03 -0.03 7.63
N ILE A 92 -1.81 -0.75 6.81
CA ILE A 92 -1.81 -0.63 5.34
C ILE A 92 -2.02 0.81 4.83
N GLY A 93 -2.85 1.61 5.52
CA GLY A 93 -3.03 3.02 5.17
C GLY A 93 -1.78 3.86 5.43
N LEU A 94 -1.06 3.59 6.52
CA LEU A 94 0.18 4.28 6.86
C LEU A 94 1.33 3.85 5.95
N THR A 95 1.45 2.57 5.59
CA THR A 95 2.43 2.13 4.58
C THR A 95 2.15 2.76 3.22
N GLY A 96 0.88 2.87 2.83
CA GLY A 96 0.46 3.55 1.60
C GLY A 96 0.84 5.03 1.55
N ILE A 97 0.83 5.73 2.70
CA ILE A 97 1.26 7.13 2.81
C ILE A 97 2.79 7.25 2.93
N LEU A 98 3.44 6.27 3.56
CA LEU A 98 4.89 6.27 3.77
C LEU A 98 5.68 6.23 2.46
N MET A 99 5.26 5.45 1.46
CA MET A 99 6.03 5.33 0.21
C MET A 99 6.11 6.66 -0.57
N PRO A 100 4.99 7.41 -0.75
CA PRO A 100 5.00 8.75 -1.32
C PRO A 100 5.83 9.77 -0.52
N ILE A 101 5.80 9.67 0.82
CA ILE A 101 6.65 10.50 1.69
C ILE A 101 8.13 10.23 1.42
N LEU A 102 8.53 8.95 1.35
CA LEU A 102 9.90 8.58 1.01
C LEU A 102 10.28 9.06 -0.40
N ALA A 103 9.39 8.91 -1.38
CA ALA A 103 9.64 9.38 -2.74
C ALA A 103 9.82 10.90 -2.82
N TYR A 104 9.09 11.66 -2.00
CA TYR A 104 9.24 13.11 -1.89
C TYR A 104 10.58 13.49 -1.24
N PHE A 105 10.91 12.93 -0.07
CA PHE A 105 12.13 13.28 0.66
C PHE A 105 13.41 12.84 -0.05
N LEU A 106 13.37 11.72 -0.79
CA LEU A 106 14.50 11.20 -1.55
C LEU A 106 14.57 11.78 -2.98
N HIS A 107 13.72 12.75 -3.31
CA HIS A 107 13.61 13.37 -4.63
C HIS A 107 13.59 12.32 -5.76
N LEU A 108 12.68 11.34 -5.65
CA LEU A 108 12.51 10.26 -6.63
C LEU A 108 11.45 10.58 -7.68
N LEU A 109 10.51 11.47 -7.35
CA LEU A 109 9.41 11.88 -8.22
C LEU A 109 9.01 13.33 -7.90
N PRO A 110 8.62 14.14 -8.89
CA PRO A 110 8.12 15.48 -8.61
C PRO A 110 6.80 15.43 -7.83
N SER A 111 6.61 16.40 -6.92
CA SER A 111 5.49 16.43 -5.96
C SER A 111 4.11 16.44 -6.63
N ASN A 112 3.99 17.06 -7.80
CA ASN A 112 2.78 17.09 -8.60
C ASN A 112 2.35 15.69 -9.08
N MET A 113 3.31 14.82 -9.40
CA MET A 113 3.07 13.45 -9.85
C MET A 113 2.71 12.56 -8.66
N ILE A 114 3.37 12.76 -7.52
CA ILE A 114 3.07 12.03 -6.27
C ILE A 114 1.60 12.23 -5.88
N GLY A 115 1.10 13.47 -5.91
CA GLY A 115 -0.29 13.76 -5.60
C GLY A 115 -1.28 13.13 -6.59
N LYS A 116 -0.95 13.11 -7.88
CA LYS A 116 -1.76 12.45 -8.91
C LYS A 116 -1.89 10.94 -8.68
N THR A 117 -0.89 10.29 -8.10
CA THR A 117 -0.95 8.86 -7.77
C THR A 117 -2.03 8.54 -6.72
N PHE A 118 -2.33 9.45 -5.80
CA PHE A 118 -3.40 9.26 -4.81
C PHE A 118 -4.80 9.50 -5.38
N ALA A 119 -4.93 10.47 -6.29
CA ALA A 119 -6.19 10.85 -6.90
C ALA A 119 -6.39 10.23 -8.31
N GLY A 120 -5.88 9.01 -8.51
CA GLY A 120 -6.05 8.28 -9.76
C GLY A 120 -7.46 7.73 -9.95
N ASP A 121 -7.73 7.22 -11.15
CA ASP A 121 -9.04 6.68 -11.53
C ASP A 121 -9.47 5.53 -10.61
N ALA A 122 -8.54 4.63 -10.26
CA ALA A 122 -8.83 3.46 -9.42
C ALA A 122 -9.19 3.83 -7.97
N PRO A 123 -8.40 4.63 -7.22
CA PRO A 123 -8.82 5.12 -5.90
C PRO A 123 -10.15 5.86 -5.91
N MET A 124 -10.37 6.75 -6.88
CA MET A 124 -11.64 7.49 -7.00
C MET A 124 -12.82 6.56 -7.31
N PHE A 125 -12.61 5.55 -8.15
CA PHE A 125 -13.61 4.50 -8.40
C PHE A 125 -13.94 3.72 -7.12
N LEU A 126 -12.94 3.32 -6.34
CA LEU A 126 -13.16 2.63 -5.06
C LEU A 126 -13.93 3.51 -4.07
N LEU A 127 -13.63 4.81 -3.97
CA LEU A 127 -14.41 5.74 -3.17
C LEU A 127 -15.88 5.79 -3.61
N GLY A 128 -16.14 5.81 -4.91
CA GLY A 128 -17.50 5.75 -5.48
C GLY A 128 -18.23 4.45 -5.14
N VAL A 129 -17.56 3.30 -5.28
CA VAL A 129 -18.13 1.98 -4.93
C VAL A 129 -18.42 1.88 -3.44
N LEU A 130 -17.55 2.41 -2.59
CA LEU A 130 -17.77 2.46 -1.14
C LEU A 130 -18.97 3.35 -0.78
N ALA A 131 -19.06 4.54 -1.37
CA ALA A 131 -20.20 5.45 -1.17
C ALA A 131 -21.53 4.82 -1.63
N MET A 132 -21.51 4.14 -2.79
CA MET A 132 -22.66 3.38 -3.27
C MET A 132 -23.01 2.23 -2.31
N GLY A 133 -22.00 1.51 -1.80
CA GLY A 133 -22.18 0.45 -0.81
C GLY A 133 -22.91 0.94 0.44
N VAL A 134 -22.53 2.11 0.98
CA VAL A 134 -23.22 2.75 2.12
C VAL A 134 -24.67 3.06 1.76
N ALA A 135 -24.94 3.68 0.61
CA ALA A 135 -26.32 3.97 0.19
C ALA A 135 -27.18 2.70 0.01
N VAL A 136 -26.61 1.63 -0.55
CA VAL A 136 -27.27 0.32 -0.71
C VAL A 136 -27.58 -0.33 0.65
N VAL A 137 -26.72 -0.11 1.64
CA VAL A 137 -26.94 -0.54 3.01
C VAL A 137 -28.06 0.28 3.66
N ASP A 138 -27.97 1.61 3.59
CA ASP A 138 -28.90 2.53 4.23
C ASP A 138 -30.35 2.40 3.73
N VAL A 139 -30.55 2.25 2.42
CA VAL A 139 -31.90 2.06 1.85
C VAL A 139 -32.44 0.64 2.05
N GLY A 140 -31.66 -0.26 2.66
CA GLY A 140 -32.04 -1.65 2.88
C GLY A 140 -32.11 -2.50 1.61
N LEU A 141 -31.53 -2.03 0.49
CA LEU A 141 -31.55 -2.75 -0.79
C LEU A 141 -30.86 -4.12 -0.66
N HIS A 142 -29.74 -4.18 0.08
CA HIS A 142 -29.05 -5.44 0.39
C HIS A 142 -29.96 -6.48 1.09
N LYS A 143 -30.81 -6.06 2.04
CA LYS A 143 -31.77 -6.95 2.73
C LYS A 143 -32.87 -7.45 1.78
N ARG A 144 -33.44 -6.56 0.96
CA ARG A 144 -34.47 -6.92 -0.03
C ARG A 144 -33.92 -7.93 -1.05
N LEU A 145 -32.74 -7.66 -1.59
CA LEU A 145 -32.07 -8.60 -2.52
C LEU A 145 -31.77 -9.94 -1.85
N ALA A 146 -31.28 -9.94 -0.60
CA ALA A 146 -31.05 -11.18 0.14
C ALA A 146 -32.34 -11.98 0.32
N SER A 147 -33.44 -11.34 0.77
CA SER A 147 -34.74 -12.01 0.93
C SER A 147 -35.31 -12.55 -0.38
N TRP A 148 -35.10 -11.81 -1.48
CA TRP A 148 -35.55 -12.21 -2.81
C TRP A 148 -34.78 -13.44 -3.32
N LEU A 149 -33.45 -13.45 -3.19
CA LEU A 149 -32.61 -14.60 -3.54
C LEU A 149 -32.94 -15.83 -2.69
N LEU A 150 -33.11 -15.66 -1.38
CA LEU A 150 -33.47 -16.72 -0.44
C LEU A 150 -34.87 -17.29 -0.72
N GLY A 151 -35.81 -16.48 -1.19
CA GLY A 151 -37.16 -16.91 -1.58
C GLY A 151 -37.21 -17.90 -2.74
N TRP A 152 -36.16 -17.97 -3.54
CA TRP A 152 -36.00 -18.99 -4.58
C TRP A 152 -35.41 -20.32 -4.09
N THR A 153 -34.93 -20.38 -2.84
CA THR A 153 -34.38 -21.62 -2.26
C THR A 153 -35.46 -22.46 -1.58
N LYS A 154 -35.51 -23.77 -1.88
CA LYS A 154 -36.51 -24.68 -1.29
C LYS A 154 -36.25 -24.87 0.21
N GLY A 155 -37.29 -24.71 1.04
CA GLY A 155 -37.23 -24.94 2.49
C GLY A 155 -36.99 -23.70 3.36
N PHE A 156 -36.84 -22.51 2.77
CA PHE A 156 -36.47 -21.27 3.47
C PHE A 156 -37.65 -20.29 3.65
N LEU A 157 -38.89 -20.76 3.76
CA LEU A 157 -40.07 -19.87 3.89
C LEU A 157 -40.24 -19.27 5.31
N VAL A 158 -39.87 -20.00 6.37
CA VAL A 158 -40.03 -19.54 7.76
C VAL A 158 -39.09 -18.38 8.12
N PRO A 159 -37.78 -18.39 7.76
CA PRO A 159 -36.88 -17.28 8.05
C PRO A 159 -37.18 -16.01 7.23
N ILE A 160 -37.71 -16.14 6.00
CA ILE A 160 -38.11 -15.01 5.15
C ILE A 160 -39.25 -14.22 5.80
N PHE A 161 -40.22 -14.91 6.40
CA PHE A 161 -41.35 -14.26 7.06
C PHE A 161 -40.92 -13.43 8.27
N VAL A 162 -39.92 -13.90 9.03
CA VAL A 162 -39.32 -13.17 10.17
C VAL A 162 -38.52 -11.95 9.71
N LEU A 163 -37.77 -12.09 8.60
CA LEU A 163 -36.99 -11.00 8.00
C LEU A 163 -37.85 -9.89 7.39
N CYS A 164 -39.06 -10.21 6.92
CA CYS A 164 -40.00 -9.22 6.38
C CYS A 164 -40.74 -8.42 7.48
N ILE A 165 -40.71 -8.87 8.74
CA ILE A 165 -41.40 -8.22 9.88
C ILE A 165 -40.45 -7.39 10.75
N SER A 166 -39.13 -7.58 10.63
CA SER A 166 -38.05 -6.92 11.42
C SER A 166 -37.34 -5.83 10.62
#